data_AF-A0A067HFF4-F1
#
_entry.id   AF-A0A067HFF4-F1
#
_cell.length_a   1.000
_cell.length_b   1.000
_cell.length_c   1.000
_cell.angle_alpha   90.00
_cell.angle_beta   90.00
_cell.angle_gamma   90.00
#
_symmetry.space_group_name_H-M   'P 1'
#
loop_
_entity.id
_entity.type
_entity.pdbx_description
1 polymer ?
#
loop_
_entity_poly.entity_id
_entity_poly.type
_entity_poly.pdbx_seq_one_letter_code
_entity_poly.pdbx_strand_id
1 'polypeptide(L)'
;MGEPIDLVKLDGTWRLQYTSAPDVLVLFEAAARLPFFKVGQIFQKFECRDKSDGGVICNVVRWSVPPLLEKEEGATLVVSAKFDVVSVRNIYLQFEEVTVQNIYISEELQALIAPAILPRSFLSLQILQFIRAFKAQIPVTNTTPGRRSVGGLYYLSYLDNNMLLGRAVGGGGVFVFTKAQPLEL
;
A
#
# COMPACT_ATOMS: atom_id res chain seq x y z
N MET A 1 8.97 -7.91 27.35
CA MET A 1 9.41 -6.86 26.40
C MET A 1 9.43 -7.47 25.01
N GLY A 2 9.01 -6.76 23.96
CA GLY A 2 9.02 -7.29 22.58
C GLY A 2 10.44 -7.44 21.99
N GLU A 3 10.55 -8.02 20.80
CA GLU A 3 11.82 -8.17 20.09
C GLU A 3 12.23 -6.85 19.40
N PRO A 4 13.54 -6.57 19.22
CA PRO A 4 13.99 -5.48 18.36
C PRO A 4 13.60 -5.73 16.89
N ILE A 5 13.61 -4.68 16.07
CA ILE A 5 13.47 -4.83 14.62
C ILE A 5 14.67 -5.63 14.09
N ASP A 6 14.37 -6.78 13.50
CA ASP A 6 15.30 -7.59 12.72
C ASP A 6 14.97 -7.40 11.24
N LEU A 7 15.87 -6.75 10.49
CA LEU A 7 15.69 -6.46 9.05
C LEU A 7 15.70 -7.74 8.20
N VAL A 8 16.43 -8.78 8.61
CA VAL A 8 16.45 -10.06 7.91
C VAL A 8 15.10 -10.76 8.05
N LYS A 9 14.49 -10.68 9.24
CA LYS A 9 13.14 -11.20 9.49
C LYS A 9 12.06 -10.37 8.79
N LEU A 10 12.23 -9.05 8.77
CA LEU A 10 11.30 -8.07 8.16
C LEU A 10 11.26 -8.19 6.64
N ASP A 11 12.39 -8.49 6.01
CA ASP A 11 12.49 -8.64 4.56
C ASP A 11 11.51 -9.69 4.03
N GLY A 12 10.85 -9.34 2.91
CA GLY A 12 9.86 -10.16 2.23
C GLY A 12 8.47 -9.55 2.20
N THR A 13 7.50 -10.37 1.80
CA THR A 13 6.12 -9.94 1.54
C THR A 13 5.20 -10.26 2.72
N TRP A 14 4.41 -9.27 3.10
CA TRP A 14 3.48 -9.32 4.21
C TRP A 14 2.08 -8.99 3.71
N ARG A 15 1.12 -9.88 3.99
CA ARG A 15 -0.29 -9.66 3.67
C ARG A 15 -0.99 -8.99 4.84
N LEU A 16 -1.71 -7.91 4.58
CA LEU A 16 -2.52 -7.23 5.56
C LEU A 16 -3.75 -8.09 5.92
N GLN A 17 -3.90 -8.37 7.21
CA GLN A 17 -5.05 -9.11 7.75
C GLN A 17 -6.06 -8.17 8.40
N TYR A 18 -5.57 -7.09 9.03
CA TYR A 18 -6.41 -6.12 9.70
C TYR A 18 -5.74 -4.75 9.67
N THR A 19 -6.56 -3.71 9.52
CA THR A 19 -6.13 -2.35 9.75
C THR A 19 -7.23 -1.50 10.38
N SER A 20 -6.83 -0.54 11.21
CA SER A 20 -7.67 0.57 11.65
C SER A 20 -7.24 1.91 11.07
N ALA A 21 -6.30 1.90 10.13
CA ALA A 21 -5.73 3.11 9.53
C ALA A 21 -6.73 3.78 8.57
N PRO A 22 -7.13 5.04 8.83
CA PRO A 22 -8.23 5.70 8.09
C PRO A 22 -7.93 5.88 6.60
N ASP A 23 -6.66 6.12 6.27
CA ASP A 23 -6.10 6.21 4.92
C ASP A 23 -6.23 4.90 4.12
N VAL A 24 -6.25 3.75 4.79
CA VAL A 24 -6.54 2.45 4.15
C VAL A 24 -8.03 2.13 4.15
N LEU A 25 -8.75 2.50 5.22
CA LEU A 25 -10.20 2.26 5.33
C LEU A 25 -11.00 2.96 4.23
N VAL A 26 -10.58 4.15 3.78
CA VAL A 26 -11.17 4.84 2.63
C VAL A 26 -11.18 3.97 1.36
N LEU A 27 -10.19 3.08 1.16
CA LEU A 27 -10.16 2.17 0.01
C LEU A 27 -11.30 1.15 0.08
N PHE A 28 -11.55 0.60 1.28
CA PHE A 28 -12.62 -0.37 1.51
C PHE A 28 -14.00 0.30 1.45
N GLU A 29 -14.15 1.51 1.99
CA GLU A 29 -15.38 2.30 1.87
C GLU A 29 -15.70 2.64 0.41
N ALA A 30 -14.69 3.00 -0.38
CA ALA A 30 -14.86 3.24 -1.81
C ALA A 30 -15.33 1.98 -2.54
N ALA A 31 -14.78 0.81 -2.23
CA ALA A 31 -15.26 -0.47 -2.76
C ALA A 31 -16.67 -0.83 -2.33
N ALA A 32 -17.08 -0.50 -1.10
CA ALA A 32 -18.46 -0.72 -0.68
C ALA A 32 -19.46 0.18 -1.43
N ARG A 33 -19.04 1.38 -1.85
CA ARG A 33 -19.89 2.34 -2.57
C ARG A 33 -19.94 2.10 -4.08
N LEU A 34 -18.89 1.52 -4.66
CA LEU A 34 -18.78 1.28 -6.09
C LEU A 34 -19.07 -0.21 -6.38
N PRO A 35 -20.22 -0.58 -6.95
CA PRO A 35 -20.64 -1.97 -7.11
C PRO A 35 -19.72 -2.81 -8.00
N PHE A 36 -18.90 -2.15 -8.82
CA PHE A 36 -17.91 -2.74 -9.71
C PHE A 36 -16.47 -2.60 -9.18
N PHE A 37 -16.23 -2.16 -7.94
CA PHE A 37 -14.88 -2.04 -7.40
C PHE A 37 -14.74 -2.94 -6.17
N LYS A 38 -13.90 -3.97 -6.27
CA LYS A 38 -13.57 -4.83 -5.12
C LYS A 38 -12.09 -4.68 -4.80
N VAL A 39 -11.79 -4.19 -3.59
CA VAL A 39 -10.43 -4.26 -3.04
C VAL A 39 -10.12 -5.73 -2.75
N GLY A 40 -9.08 -6.24 -3.37
CA GLY A 40 -8.53 -7.56 -3.14
C GLY A 40 -7.57 -7.57 -1.94
N GLN A 41 -6.62 -8.49 -1.95
CA GLN A 41 -5.62 -8.55 -0.88
C GLN A 41 -4.65 -7.35 -0.97
N ILE A 42 -4.35 -6.76 0.18
CA ILE A 42 -3.34 -5.72 0.34
C ILE A 42 -2.06 -6.37 0.86
N PHE A 43 -0.94 -6.08 0.20
CA PHE A 43 0.37 -6.54 0.58
C PHE A 43 1.32 -5.37 0.87
N GLN A 44 2.31 -5.63 1.70
CA GLN A 44 3.42 -4.75 1.98
C GLN A 44 4.70 -5.57 1.81
N LYS A 45 5.55 -5.17 0.88
CA LYS A 45 6.86 -5.79 0.65
C LYS A 45 7.92 -4.91 1.29
N PHE A 46 8.74 -5.50 2.16
CA PHE A 46 9.95 -4.85 2.67
C PHE A 46 11.13 -5.38 1.88
N GLU A 47 11.88 -4.47 1.27
CA GLU A 47 13.14 -4.72 0.59
C GLU A 47 14.24 -4.08 1.43
N CYS A 48 14.77 -4.84 2.37
CA CYS A 48 15.82 -4.42 3.29
C CYS A 48 16.89 -5.49 3.51
N ARG A 49 16.90 -6.53 2.68
CA ARG A 49 18.00 -7.49 2.62
C ARG A 49 19.33 -6.76 2.41
N ASP A 50 20.32 -7.13 3.21
CA ASP A 50 21.68 -6.58 3.19
C ASP A 50 21.79 -5.07 3.52
N LYS A 51 20.74 -4.50 4.14
CA LYS A 51 20.76 -3.13 4.69
C LYS A 51 20.90 -3.17 6.22
N SER A 52 21.51 -2.14 6.79
CA SER A 52 21.76 -2.02 8.23
C SER A 52 20.82 -1.07 8.96
N ASP A 53 20.25 -0.10 8.25
CA ASP A 53 19.59 1.07 8.84
C ASP A 53 18.28 1.45 8.14
N GLY A 54 17.79 0.65 7.20
CA GLY A 54 16.58 0.98 6.45
C GLY A 54 16.37 0.11 5.21
N GLY A 55 15.56 0.62 4.28
CA GLY A 55 15.27 -0.05 3.02
C GLY A 55 14.14 0.62 2.25
N VAL A 56 13.48 -0.16 1.40
CA VAL A 56 12.31 0.27 0.63
C VAL A 56 11.10 -0.55 1.06
N ILE A 57 9.94 0.11 1.17
CA ILE A 57 8.65 -0.51 1.38
C ILE A 57 7.80 -0.29 0.15
N CYS A 58 7.22 -1.37 -0.39
CA CYS A 58 6.28 -1.32 -1.49
C CYS A 58 4.91 -1.80 -0.98
N ASN A 59 3.95 -0.89 -0.88
CA ASN A 59 2.55 -1.22 -0.62
C ASN A 59 1.87 -1.58 -1.93
N VAL A 60 1.26 -2.76 -1.99
CA VAL A 60 0.64 -3.32 -3.18
C VAL A 60 -0.83 -3.55 -2.88
N VAL A 61 -1.70 -2.82 -3.56
CA VAL A 61 -3.15 -2.97 -3.46
C VAL A 61 -3.65 -3.53 -4.78
N ARG A 62 -4.17 -4.76 -4.75
CA ARG A 62 -4.85 -5.35 -5.91
C ARG A 62 -6.35 -5.05 -5.82
N TRP A 63 -6.97 -4.70 -6.93
CA TRP A 63 -8.42 -4.60 -7.03
C TRP A 63 -8.94 -5.34 -8.26
N SER A 64 -10.21 -5.73 -8.23
CA SER A 64 -10.92 -6.32 -9.36
C SER A 64 -12.18 -5.54 -9.69
N VAL A 65 -12.65 -5.71 -10.93
CA VAL A 65 -13.88 -5.07 -11.44
C VAL A 65 -14.88 -6.11 -11.95
N PRO A 66 -15.58 -6.85 -11.09
CA PRO A 66 -16.61 -7.80 -11.54
C PRO A 66 -17.83 -7.05 -12.11
N PRO A 67 -18.51 -7.54 -13.16
CA PRO A 67 -18.27 -8.80 -13.89
C PRO A 67 -17.28 -8.66 -15.05
N LEU A 68 -16.65 -7.49 -15.21
CA LEU A 68 -15.80 -7.17 -16.36
C LEU A 68 -14.47 -7.95 -16.33
N LEU A 69 -14.02 -8.38 -15.15
CA LEU A 69 -12.72 -9.01 -14.92
C LEU A 69 -12.82 -10.16 -13.92
N GLU A 70 -11.94 -11.14 -14.04
CA GLU A 70 -11.85 -12.28 -13.13
C GLU A 70 -11.53 -11.83 -11.69
N LYS A 71 -11.66 -12.78 -10.75
CA LYS A 71 -11.35 -12.55 -9.34
C LYS A 71 -9.86 -12.20 -9.23
N GLU A 72 -9.58 -10.98 -8.76
CA GLU A 72 -8.23 -10.42 -8.54
C GLU A 72 -7.48 -9.88 -9.78
N GLU A 73 -8.11 -9.80 -10.96
CA GLU A 73 -7.47 -9.33 -12.21
C GLU A 73 -8.00 -7.96 -12.70
N GLY A 74 -7.99 -6.94 -11.85
CA GLY A 74 -8.44 -5.59 -12.23
C GLY A 74 -7.32 -4.61 -12.51
N ALA A 75 -6.75 -4.08 -11.43
CA ALA A 75 -5.48 -3.42 -11.51
C ALA A 75 -4.72 -3.53 -10.19
N THR A 76 -3.41 -3.39 -10.29
CA THR A 76 -2.52 -3.38 -9.14
C THR A 76 -1.96 -1.98 -8.96
N LEU A 77 -2.13 -1.41 -7.77
CA LEU A 77 -1.52 -0.16 -7.36
C LEU A 77 -0.31 -0.47 -6.47
N VAL A 78 0.86 -0.06 -6.92
CA VAL A 78 2.10 -0.14 -6.14
C VAL A 78 2.49 1.27 -5.69
N VAL A 79 2.71 1.43 -4.37
CA VAL A 79 3.20 2.66 -3.75
C VAL A 79 4.48 2.34 -3.00
N SER A 80 5.59 2.91 -3.48
CA SER A 80 6.91 2.71 -2.88
C SER A 80 7.28 3.88 -1.97
N ALA A 81 7.96 3.59 -0.87
CA ALA A 81 8.52 4.58 0.04
C ALA A 81 9.85 4.08 0.60
N LYS A 82 10.78 4.98 0.92
CA LYS A 82 11.97 4.62 1.69
C LYS A 82 11.62 4.58 3.16
N PHE A 83 12.36 3.79 3.94
CA PHE A 83 12.25 3.84 5.39
C PHE A 83 13.62 3.77 6.06
N ASP A 84 13.73 4.45 7.19
CA ASP A 84 14.89 4.40 8.07
C ASP A 84 14.51 3.77 9.42
N VAL A 85 15.39 2.97 10.00
CA VAL A 85 15.26 2.50 11.38
C VAL A 85 15.72 3.62 12.31
N VAL A 86 14.78 4.22 13.04
CA VAL A 86 15.08 5.37 13.91
C VAL A 86 15.23 5.00 15.39
N SER A 87 14.82 3.78 15.77
CA SER A 87 15.06 3.22 17.10
C SER A 87 14.86 1.70 17.09
N VAL A 88 15.05 1.07 18.24
CA VAL A 88 14.91 -0.38 18.47
C VAL A 88 13.62 -0.98 17.87
N ARG A 89 12.51 -0.21 17.86
CA ARG A 89 11.21 -0.65 17.34
C ARG A 89 10.47 0.38 16.49
N ASN A 90 11.13 1.44 16.07
CA ASN A 90 10.47 2.44 15.23
C ASN A 90 11.20 2.60 13.92
N ILE A 91 10.41 2.65 12.84
CA ILE A 91 10.85 3.05 11.52
C ILE A 91 10.24 4.40 11.14
N TYR A 92 10.90 5.12 10.26
CA TYR A 92 10.42 6.37 9.71
C TYR A 92 10.26 6.24 8.20
N LEU A 93 9.05 6.39 7.69
CA LEU A 93 8.75 6.36 6.26
C LEU A 93 9.01 7.72 5.63
N GLN A 94 9.80 7.70 4.57
CA GLN A 94 10.04 8.81 3.65
C GLN A 94 9.37 8.45 2.33
N PHE A 95 8.20 9.05 2.08
CA PHE A 95 7.53 8.96 0.80
C PHE A 95 8.31 9.81 -0.20
N GLU A 96 9.26 9.20 -0.93
CA GLU A 96 9.67 9.75 -2.22
C GLU A 96 8.46 9.68 -3.15
N GLU A 97 8.30 10.69 -4.00
CA GLU A 97 7.15 10.91 -4.89
C GLU A 97 6.41 9.61 -5.20
N VAL A 98 5.09 9.59 -4.94
CA VAL A 98 4.19 8.47 -5.27
C VAL A 98 4.30 8.20 -6.77
N THR A 99 5.34 7.46 -7.13
CA THR A 99 5.46 6.75 -8.37
C THR A 99 4.43 5.66 -8.18
N VAL A 100 3.19 5.97 -8.59
CA VAL A 100 2.21 4.95 -8.97
C VAL A 100 2.88 4.23 -10.11
N GLN A 101 3.76 3.30 -9.74
CA GLN A 101 4.90 2.96 -10.57
C GLN A 101 4.40 2.15 -11.74
N ASN A 102 3.35 1.36 -11.54
CA ASN A 102 2.56 0.74 -12.57
C ASN A 102 1.12 0.58 -12.07
N ILE A 103 0.14 1.06 -12.85
CA ILE A 103 -1.20 0.49 -12.82
C ILE A 103 -1.14 -0.62 -13.86
N TYR A 104 -0.90 -1.85 -13.41
CA TYR A 104 -1.02 -3.00 -14.30
C TYR A 104 -2.51 -3.24 -14.53
N ILE A 105 -3.03 -2.64 -15.59
CA ILE A 105 -4.38 -2.89 -16.10
C ILE A 105 -4.29 -4.22 -16.84
N SER A 106 -5.15 -5.19 -16.51
CA SER A 106 -5.23 -6.45 -17.25
C SER A 106 -5.50 -6.20 -18.74
N GLU A 107 -5.03 -7.08 -19.62
CA GLU A 107 -5.20 -6.90 -21.07
C GLU A 107 -6.69 -6.83 -21.45
N GLU A 108 -7.58 -7.54 -20.76
CA GLU A 108 -9.02 -7.46 -21.00
C GLU A 108 -9.60 -6.10 -20.60
N LEU A 109 -9.13 -5.51 -19.49
CA LEU A 109 -9.55 -4.18 -19.08
C LEU A 109 -8.96 -3.11 -19.99
N GLN A 110 -7.72 -3.29 -20.48
CA GLN A 110 -7.09 -2.38 -21.42
C GLN A 110 -7.80 -2.41 -22.78
N ALA A 111 -8.26 -3.57 -23.23
CA ALA A 111 -9.09 -3.74 -24.42
C ALA A 111 -10.50 -3.12 -24.25
N LEU A 112 -11.08 -3.21 -23.05
CA LEU A 112 -12.37 -2.59 -22.74
C LEU A 112 -12.27 -1.06 -22.65
N ILE A 113 -11.22 -0.54 -21.99
CA ILE A 113 -10.94 0.90 -21.79
C ILE A 113 -10.41 1.56 -23.07
N ALA A 114 -10.03 0.79 -24.09
CA ALA A 114 -9.64 1.32 -25.38
C ALA A 114 -10.71 2.31 -25.90
N PRO A 115 -10.31 3.49 -26.45
CA PRO A 115 -11.22 4.59 -26.76
C PRO A 115 -12.39 4.25 -27.70
N ALA A 116 -12.34 3.09 -28.36
CA ALA A 116 -13.32 2.63 -29.33
C ALA A 116 -14.46 1.79 -28.73
N ILE A 117 -14.33 1.22 -27.52
CA ILE A 117 -15.26 0.19 -27.00
C ILE A 117 -16.03 0.66 -25.75
N LEU A 118 -15.40 1.44 -24.87
CA LEU A 118 -16.10 2.01 -23.71
C LEU A 118 -16.82 3.32 -24.13
N PRO A 119 -18.15 3.48 -23.90
CA PRO A 119 -18.76 4.80 -23.97
C PRO A 119 -17.98 5.73 -23.04
N ARG A 120 -17.95 7.05 -23.33
CA ARG A 120 -17.31 8.14 -22.52
C ARG A 120 -17.90 8.30 -21.10
N SER A 121 -18.29 7.19 -20.48
CA SER A 121 -19.14 7.01 -19.33
C SER A 121 -18.32 7.09 -18.06
N PHE A 122 -18.75 8.00 -17.19
CA PHE A 122 -18.70 8.03 -15.72
C PHE A 122 -17.70 7.13 -14.97
N LEU A 123 -17.63 5.83 -15.29
CA LEU A 123 -16.72 4.83 -14.69
C LEU A 123 -15.24 5.21 -14.84
N SER A 124 -14.80 5.61 -16.04
CA SER A 124 -13.40 5.99 -16.28
C SER A 124 -13.01 7.24 -15.48
N LEU A 125 -13.93 8.19 -15.37
CA LEU A 125 -13.74 9.40 -14.58
C LEU A 125 -13.71 9.08 -13.08
N GLN A 126 -14.54 8.16 -12.58
CA GLN A 126 -14.53 7.76 -11.17
C GLN A 126 -13.23 7.07 -10.75
N ILE A 127 -12.70 6.17 -11.57
CA ILE A 127 -11.41 5.51 -11.31
C ILE A 127 -10.26 6.54 -11.30
N LEU A 128 -10.24 7.45 -12.28
CA LEU A 128 -9.25 8.52 -12.35
C LEU A 128 -9.35 9.51 -11.19
N GLN A 129 -10.57 9.86 -10.76
CA GLN A 129 -10.81 10.72 -9.60
C GLN A 129 -10.38 10.04 -8.30
N PHE A 130 -10.61 8.73 -8.17
CA PHE A 130 -10.13 7.95 -7.02
C PHE A 130 -8.60 7.94 -6.95
N ILE A 131 -7.91 7.61 -8.05
CA ILE A 131 -6.44 7.64 -8.10
C ILE A 131 -5.89 9.03 -7.75
N ARG A 132 -6.53 10.10 -8.27
CA ARG A 132 -6.15 11.48 -7.95
C ARG A 132 -6.42 11.83 -6.49
N ALA A 133 -7.56 11.45 -5.94
CA ALA A 133 -7.92 11.69 -4.53
C ALA A 133 -6.98 10.93 -3.59
N PHE A 134 -6.64 9.68 -3.93
CA PHE A 134 -5.67 8.88 -3.18
C PHE A 134 -4.27 9.50 -3.22
N LYS A 135 -3.80 9.92 -4.41
CA LYS A 135 -2.54 10.69 -4.54
C LYS A 135 -2.55 11.99 -3.75
N ALA A 136 -3.70 12.62 -3.57
CA ALA A 136 -3.82 13.87 -2.79
C ALA A 136 -3.91 13.63 -1.27
N GLN A 137 -4.41 12.48 -0.84
CA GLN A 137 -4.52 12.11 0.58
C GLN A 137 -3.22 11.54 1.15
N ILE A 138 -2.40 10.87 0.33
CA ILE A 138 -1.01 10.63 0.69
C ILE A 138 -0.30 11.99 0.63
N PRO A 139 0.20 12.53 1.75
CA PRO A 139 0.89 13.81 1.72
C PRO A 139 2.18 13.66 0.89
N VAL A 140 2.11 14.01 -0.39
CA VAL A 140 3.27 14.19 -1.29
C VAL A 140 3.94 15.54 -1.02
N THR A 141 3.58 16.20 0.08
CA THR A 141 3.93 17.60 0.34
C THR A 141 5.36 17.71 0.86
N ASN A 142 6.23 18.08 -0.07
CA ASN A 142 7.41 18.93 0.08
C ASN A 142 8.36 18.56 1.22
N THR A 143 9.42 17.87 0.83
CA THR A 143 10.72 17.85 1.49
C THR A 143 11.18 19.27 1.84
N THR A 144 10.85 19.75 3.04
CA THR A 144 11.66 20.77 3.69
C THR A 144 12.78 20.02 4.41
N PRO A 145 14.06 20.22 4.06
CA PRO A 145 15.15 19.49 4.70
C PRO A 145 15.14 19.81 6.20
N GLY A 146 14.97 18.79 7.05
CA GLY A 146 15.14 18.91 8.50
C GLY A 146 13.89 18.80 9.37
N ARG A 147 12.67 18.69 8.82
CA ARG A 147 11.44 18.51 9.64
C ARG A 147 10.78 17.17 9.33
N ARG A 148 11.16 16.12 10.07
CA ARG A 148 10.47 14.81 10.05
C ARG A 148 9.01 15.02 10.47
N SER A 149 8.07 14.89 9.53
CA SER A 149 6.63 14.95 9.84
C SER A 149 6.27 13.75 10.74
N VAL A 150 5.41 13.98 11.73
CA VAL A 150 5.06 12.96 12.74
C VAL A 150 4.32 11.76 12.12
N GLY A 151 3.69 11.95 10.96
CA GLY A 151 2.94 10.92 10.24
C GLY A 151 3.79 9.84 9.55
N GLY A 152 5.11 10.00 9.50
CA GLY A 152 6.02 8.98 8.97
C GLY A 152 6.50 7.97 10.00
N LEU A 153 6.21 8.14 11.30
CA LEU A 153 6.77 7.28 12.35
C LEU A 153 5.87 6.07 12.62
N TYR A 154 6.45 4.87 12.51
CA TYR A 154 5.74 3.61 12.76
C TYR A 154 6.47 2.78 13.79
N TYR A 155 5.72 2.26 14.75
CA TYR A 155 6.19 1.27 15.71
C TYR A 155 5.93 -0.14 15.16
N LEU A 156 6.95 -0.99 15.15
CA LEU A 156 6.87 -2.37 14.70
C LEU A 156 7.10 -3.34 15.86
N SER A 157 6.35 -4.45 15.85
CA SER A 157 6.56 -5.57 16.78
C SER A 157 6.21 -6.89 16.12
N TYR A 158 7.03 -7.90 16.34
CA TYR A 158 6.70 -9.28 15.97
C TYR A 158 5.78 -9.87 17.04
N LEU A 159 4.71 -10.55 16.61
CA LEU A 159 3.93 -11.42 17.48
C LEU A 159 4.50 -12.85 17.46
N ASP A 160 4.95 -13.29 16.29
CA ASP A 160 5.68 -14.54 16.08
C ASP A 160 6.62 -14.41 14.86
N ASN A 161 6.99 -15.51 14.21
CA ASN A 161 7.86 -15.49 13.03
C ASN A 161 7.17 -15.06 11.73
N ASN A 162 5.84 -15.16 11.70
CA ASN A 162 5.00 -14.94 10.53
C ASN A 162 3.98 -13.82 10.75
N MET A 163 3.92 -13.18 11.92
CA MET A 163 3.01 -12.08 12.24
C MET A 163 3.74 -10.82 12.65
N LEU A 164 3.41 -9.73 11.97
CA LEU A 164 3.96 -8.39 12.20
C LEU A 164 2.84 -7.44 12.58
N LEU A 165 3.04 -6.72 13.67
CA LEU A 165 2.18 -5.65 14.14
C LEU A 165 2.86 -4.31 13.82
N GLY A 166 2.17 -3.45 13.09
CA GLY A 166 2.54 -2.06 12.86
C GLY A 166 1.59 -1.10 13.56
N ARG A 167 2.08 0.02 14.07
CA ARG A 167 1.24 1.11 14.59
C ARG A 167 1.83 2.43 14.15
N ALA A 168 1.05 3.22 13.42
CA ALA A 168 1.44 4.59 13.09
C ALA A 168 1.34 5.47 14.34
N VAL A 169 2.34 6.30 14.56
CA VAL A 169 2.36 7.28 15.66
C VAL A 169 1.57 8.52 15.22
N GLY A 170 0.78 9.10 16.12
CA GLY A 170 0.00 10.31 15.81
C GLY A 170 -1.40 10.06 15.23
N GLY A 171 -1.98 8.88 15.46
CA GLY A 171 -3.39 8.59 15.12
C GLY A 171 -3.62 7.78 13.84
N GLY A 172 -2.56 7.35 13.14
CA GLY A 172 -2.66 6.63 11.86
C GLY A 172 -3.03 5.13 11.95
N GLY A 173 -3.61 4.67 13.06
CA GLY A 173 -4.11 3.29 13.20
C GLY A 173 -3.07 2.20 13.45
N VAL A 174 -3.57 0.96 13.45
CA VAL A 174 -2.83 -0.29 13.68
C VAL A 174 -2.95 -1.16 12.45
N PHE A 175 -1.89 -1.89 12.14
CA PHE A 175 -1.79 -2.82 11.03
C PHE A 175 -1.36 -4.18 11.55
N VAL A 176 -2.07 -5.23 11.15
CA VAL A 176 -1.70 -6.62 11.46
C VAL A 176 -1.41 -7.31 10.14
N PHE A 177 -0.22 -7.86 10.03
CA PHE A 177 0.22 -8.57 8.84
C PHE A 177 0.57 -10.02 9.14
N THR A 178 0.40 -10.87 8.13
CA THR A 178 0.96 -12.22 8.10
C THR A 178 1.94 -12.35 6.94
N LYS A 179 3.05 -13.07 7.13
CA LYS A 179 4.01 -13.36 6.07
C LYS A 179 3.32 -14.11 4.93
N ALA A 180 3.58 -13.67 3.71
CA ALA A 180 2.97 -14.18 2.49
C ALA A 180 4.04 -14.73 1.54
N GLN A 181 3.60 -15.41 0.48
CA GLN A 181 4.49 -15.79 -0.60
C GLN A 181 5.08 -14.53 -1.26
N PRO A 182 6.32 -14.61 -1.77
CA PRO A 182 6.94 -13.50 -2.49
C PRO A 182 6.01 -13.02 -3.62
N LEU A 183 5.70 -11.72 -3.64
CA LEU A 183 5.08 -11.11 -4.80
C LEU A 183 6.16 -10.78 -5.84
N GLU A 184 6.01 -11.34 -7.04
CA GLU A 184 6.65 -10.81 -8.24
C GLU A 184 5.88 -9.54 -8.65
N LEU A 185 6.58 -8.41 -8.73
CA LEU A 185 6.06 -7.07 -9.04
C LEU A 185 6.71 -6.53 -10.31
#